data_AF-A0A397GEY7-F1
#
_entry.id   AF-A0A397GEY7-F1
#
_cell.length_a   1.000
_cell.length_b   1.000
_cell.length_c   1.000
_cell.angle_alpha   90.00
_cell.angle_beta   90.00
_cell.angle_gamma   90.00
#
_symmetry.space_group_name_H-M   'P 1'
#
loop_
_entity.id
_entity.type
_entity.pdbx_description
1 polymer ?
#
loop_
_entity_poly.entity_id
_entity_poly.type
_entity_poly.pdbx_seq_one_letter_code
_entity_poly.pdbx_strand_id
1 'polypeptide(L)'
;MSTTIQNIDQVSTEVKSFKPTWQDIKKAIVDIVKVDVYYKKSKDSKFMQNYKKRYTELHQAEDPDTYILTNAKKIYPNEDKYIKMKRQYQKYTCSQN
;
A
#
# COMPACT_ATOMS: atom_id res chain seq x y z
N MET A 1 -54.55 -14.12 -8.01
CA MET A 1 -53.14 -14.53 -8.11
C MET A 1 -52.29 -13.39 -7.55
N SER A 2 -51.69 -13.57 -6.38
CA SER A 2 -50.92 -12.51 -5.72
C SER A 2 -49.43 -12.71 -5.99
N THR A 3 -48.84 -11.77 -6.71
CA THR A 3 -47.41 -11.74 -7.04
C THR A 3 -46.62 -11.33 -5.82
N THR A 4 -45.77 -12.22 -5.31
CA THR A 4 -44.82 -11.90 -4.23
C THR A 4 -43.58 -11.28 -4.84
N ILE A 5 -43.34 -10.00 -4.57
CA ILE A 5 -42.07 -9.34 -4.90
C ILE A 5 -41.04 -9.80 -3.87
N GLN A 6 -40.06 -10.58 -4.32
CA GLN A 6 -38.89 -10.93 -3.52
C GLN A 6 -37.99 -9.70 -3.45
N ASN A 7 -37.95 -9.07 -2.29
CA ASN A 7 -36.98 -8.03 -1.99
C ASN A 7 -35.62 -8.72 -1.83
N ILE A 8 -34.79 -8.62 -2.87
CA ILE A 8 -33.40 -9.05 -2.81
C ILE A 8 -32.71 -8.03 -1.91
N ASP A 9 -32.48 -8.43 -0.66
CA ASP A 9 -31.57 -7.75 0.25
C ASP A 9 -30.21 -7.66 -0.46
N GLN A 10 -29.98 -6.52 -1.10
CA GLN A 10 -28.68 -6.13 -1.57
C GLN A 10 -27.83 -5.99 -0.30
N VAL A 11 -27.08 -7.03 0.04
CA VAL A 11 -26.00 -6.97 1.02
C VAL A 11 -25.01 -5.92 0.50
N SER A 12 -25.25 -4.68 0.90
CA SER A 12 -24.26 -3.62 0.84
C SER A 12 -23.21 -4.03 1.86
N THR A 13 -22.19 -4.77 1.41
CA THR A 13 -20.92 -4.83 2.14
C THR A 13 -20.37 -3.43 2.16
N GLU A 14 -20.78 -2.66 3.16
CA GLU A 14 -20.20 -1.40 3.53
C GLU A 14 -18.74 -1.71 3.86
N VAL A 15 -17.85 -1.52 2.88
CA VAL A 15 -16.42 -1.64 3.09
C VAL A 15 -16.10 -0.53 4.07
N LYS A 16 -16.02 -0.88 5.37
CA LYS A 16 -15.57 0.04 6.41
C LYS A 16 -14.26 0.62 5.92
N SER A 17 -14.31 1.89 5.54
CA SER A 17 -13.17 2.68 5.11
C SER A 17 -12.22 2.74 6.30
N PHE A 18 -11.23 1.85 6.32
CA PHE A 18 -10.17 1.90 7.31
C PHE A 18 -9.10 2.85 6.78
N LYS A 19 -8.99 4.02 7.41
CA LYS A 19 -7.88 4.92 7.16
C LYS A 19 -6.69 4.43 7.99
N PRO A 20 -5.62 3.90 7.38
CA PRO A 20 -4.46 3.42 8.12
C PRO A 20 -3.80 4.58 8.87
N THR A 21 -3.32 4.29 10.08
CA THR A 21 -2.52 5.23 10.87
C THR A 21 -1.08 5.29 10.32
N TRP A 22 -0.32 6.31 10.70
CA TRP A 22 1.10 6.35 10.34
C TRP A 22 1.90 5.15 10.85
N GLN A 23 1.46 4.57 11.98
CA GLN A 23 2.09 3.39 12.58
C GLN A 23 1.83 2.13 11.73
N ASP A 24 0.61 1.98 11.20
CA ASP A 24 0.27 0.89 10.27
C ASP A 24 1.12 0.97 9.00
N ILE A 25 1.26 2.17 8.44
CA ILE A 25 2.10 2.41 7.26
C ILE A 25 3.58 2.16 7.55
N LYS A 26 4.09 2.62 8.70
CA LYS A 26 5.46 2.33 9.15
C LYS A 26 5.70 0.83 9.23
N LYS A 27 4.78 0.09 9.84
CA LYS A 27 4.86 -1.37 9.96
C LYS A 27 4.90 -2.04 8.59
N ALA A 28 4.02 -1.63 7.67
CA ALA A 28 4.01 -2.14 6.30
C ALA A 28 5.34 -1.88 5.55
N ILE A 29 5.95 -0.71 5.71
CA ILE A 29 7.27 -0.41 5.12
C ILE A 29 8.35 -1.34 5.70
N VAL A 30 8.35 -1.56 7.02
CA VAL A 30 9.29 -2.48 7.69
C VAL A 30 9.13 -3.90 7.17
N ASP A 31 7.89 -4.38 7.03
CA ASP A 31 7.62 -5.74 6.56
C ASP A 31 8.13 -5.94 5.12
N ILE A 32 7.95 -4.94 4.24
CA ILE A 32 8.50 -4.97 2.88
C ILE A 32 10.05 -5.06 2.89
N VAL A 33 10.71 -4.27 3.75
CA VAL A 33 12.17 -4.28 3.86
C VAL A 33 12.69 -5.59 4.46
N LYS A 34 11.98 -6.18 5.43
CA LYS A 34 12.32 -7.50 6.00
C LYS A 34 12.25 -8.59 4.94
N VAL A 35 11.21 -8.57 4.11
CA VAL A 35 11.05 -9.51 2.99
C VAL A 35 12.23 -9.40 2.02
N ASP A 36 12.67 -8.19 1.67
CA ASP A 36 13.86 -8.00 0.81
C ASP A 36 15.12 -8.64 1.39
N VAL A 37 15.37 -8.41 2.68
CA VAL A 37 16.52 -9.00 3.39
C VAL A 37 16.42 -10.52 3.43
N TYR A 38 15.23 -11.07 3.74
CA TYR A 38 15.01 -12.51 3.83
C TYR A 38 15.26 -13.22 2.49
N TYR A 39 14.71 -12.69 1.39
CA TYR A 39 14.85 -13.30 0.07
C TYR A 39 16.20 -13.03 -0.61
N LYS A 40 17.16 -12.38 0.07
CA LYS A 40 18.46 -11.96 -0.48
C LYS A 40 18.35 -11.30 -1.86
N LYS A 41 17.24 -10.61 -2.13
CA LYS A 41 17.08 -9.87 -3.39
C LYS A 41 18.17 -8.82 -3.47
N SER A 42 18.58 -8.48 -4.70
CA SER A 42 19.71 -7.58 -4.91
C SER A 42 19.52 -6.33 -4.05
N LYS A 43 20.44 -6.14 -3.10
CA LYS A 43 20.42 -5.06 -2.09
C LYS A 43 20.28 -3.66 -2.71
N ASP A 44 20.47 -3.56 -4.03
CA ASP A 44 20.58 -2.34 -4.82
C ASP A 44 19.45 -2.13 -5.84
N SER A 45 18.33 -2.85 -5.76
CA SER A 45 17.18 -2.42 -6.56
C SER A 45 16.77 -1.01 -6.12
N LYS A 46 16.77 -0.05 -7.05
CA LYS A 46 16.28 1.33 -6.84
C LYS A 46 14.90 1.36 -6.18
N PHE A 47 14.12 0.30 -6.40
CA PHE A 47 12.84 0.04 -5.75
C PHE A 47 12.96 -0.11 -4.23
N MET A 48 13.87 -0.95 -3.73
CA MET A 48 14.02 -1.15 -2.28
C MET A 48 14.70 0.02 -1.58
N GLN A 49 15.67 0.66 -2.24
CA GLN A 49 16.28 1.89 -1.70
C GLN A 49 15.23 2.98 -1.45
N ASN A 50 14.21 3.08 -2.33
CA ASN A 50 13.10 4.00 -2.14
C ASN A 50 12.25 3.67 -0.90
N TYR A 51 11.99 2.39 -0.59
CA TYR A 51 11.30 2.00 0.65
C TYR A 51 12.12 2.33 1.90
N LYS A 52 13.42 2.05 1.89
CA LYS A 52 14.33 2.41 3.00
C LYS A 52 14.36 3.92 3.22
N LYS A 53 14.44 4.72 2.14
CA LYS A 53 14.37 6.17 2.21
C LYS A 53 13.07 6.67 2.84
N ARG A 54 11.92 6.12 2.42
CA ARG A 54 10.61 6.48 2.98
C ARG A 54 10.50 6.14 4.47
N TYR A 55 11.09 5.03 4.90
CA TYR A 55 11.15 4.68 6.33
C TYR A 55 11.91 5.74 7.12
N THR A 56 13.09 6.15 6.64
CA THR A 56 13.92 7.17 7.30
C THR A 56 13.21 8.52 7.35
N GLU A 57 12.68 8.98 6.21
CA GLU A 57 11.95 10.26 6.14
C GLU A 57 10.70 10.27 7.02
N LEU A 58 9.95 9.16 7.08
CA LEU A 58 8.79 9.02 7.98
C LEU A 58 9.20 9.13 9.46
N HIS A 59 10.36 8.60 9.85
CA HIS A 59 10.86 8.71 11.22
C HIS A 59 11.36 10.11 11.59
N GLN A 60 11.81 10.86 10.59
CA GLN A 60 12.35 12.21 10.76
C GLN A 60 11.28 13.29 10.55
N ALA A 61 10.08 12.92 10.11
CA ALA A 61 8.99 13.85 9.90
C ALA A 61 8.51 14.43 11.22
N GLU A 62 8.38 15.76 11.27
CA GLU A 62 7.77 16.47 12.40
C GLU A 62 6.31 16.04 12.59
N ASP A 63 5.59 15.85 11.48
CA ASP A 63 4.25 15.27 11.45
C ASP A 63 4.22 14.05 10.50
N PRO A 64 4.27 12.82 11.06
CA PRO A 64 4.23 11.58 10.28
C PRO A 64 2.95 11.39 9.45
N ASP A 65 1.79 11.82 9.95
CA ASP A 65 0.51 11.67 9.24
C ASP A 65 0.47 12.61 8.02
N THR A 66 0.90 13.86 8.21
CA THR A 66 1.02 14.84 7.10
C THR A 66 2.08 14.40 6.10
N TYR A 67 3.21 13.84 6.55
CA TYR A 67 4.23 13.27 5.65
C TYR A 67 3.64 12.15 4.78
N ILE A 68 2.92 11.20 5.38
CA ILE A 68 2.32 10.09 4.63
C ILE A 68 1.34 10.59 3.58
N LEU A 69 0.45 11.50 3.94
CA LEU A 69 -0.55 12.03 3.02
C LEU A 69 0.13 12.76 1.84
N THR A 70 1.12 13.60 2.15
CA THR A 70 1.86 14.37 1.14
C THR A 70 2.66 13.45 0.21
N ASN A 71 3.35 12.46 0.79
CA ASN A 71 4.14 11.51 0.04
C ASN A 71 3.26 10.59 -0.82
N ALA A 72 2.12 10.14 -0.30
CA ALA A 72 1.16 9.33 -1.06
C ALA A 72 0.64 10.09 -2.29
N LYS A 73 0.24 11.36 -2.14
CA LYS A 73 -0.17 12.22 -3.27
C LYS A 73 0.96 12.40 -4.29
N LYS A 74 2.21 12.53 -3.84
CA LYS A 74 3.39 12.66 -4.71
C LYS A 74 3.70 11.37 -5.48
N ILE A 75 3.57 10.21 -4.85
CA ILE A 75 3.91 8.91 -5.44
C ILE A 75 2.78 8.40 -6.34
N TYR A 76 1.54 8.63 -5.94
CA TYR A 76 0.32 8.15 -6.58
C TYR A 76 -0.57 9.34 -6.98
N PRO A 77 -0.09 10.26 -7.83
CA PRO A 77 -0.84 11.46 -8.19
C PRO A 77 -2.10 11.14 -9.02
N ASN A 78 -2.16 9.95 -9.62
CA ASN A 78 -3.29 9.47 -10.39
C ASN A 78 -3.33 7.93 -10.41
N GLU A 79 -4.41 7.39 -10.97
CA GLU A 79 -4.67 5.96 -11.07
C GLU A 79 -3.59 5.22 -11.89
N ASP A 80 -3.15 5.78 -13.01
CA ASP A 80 -2.11 5.16 -13.85
C ASP A 80 -0.79 4.94 -13.09
N LYS A 81 -0.36 5.94 -12.30
CA LYS A 81 0.82 5.82 -11.44
C LYS A 81 0.62 4.78 -10.35
N TYR A 82 -0.56 4.73 -9.75
CA TYR A 82 -0.93 3.71 -8.78
C TYR A 82 -0.86 2.30 -9.38
N ILE A 83 -1.51 2.06 -10.52
CA ILE A 83 -1.50 0.78 -11.23
C ILE A 83 -0.07 0.39 -11.60
N LYS A 84 0.73 1.32 -12.12
CA LYS A 84 2.13 1.06 -12.48
C LYS A 84 2.96 0.63 -11.28
N MET A 85 2.80 1.28 -10.13
CA MET A 85 3.52 0.92 -8.91
C MET A 85 3.07 -0.44 -8.36
N LYS A 86 1.75 -0.72 -8.38
CA LYS A 86 1.20 -2.03 -8.00
C LYS A 86 1.79 -3.15 -8.85
N ARG A 87 1.90 -2.95 -10.18
CA ARG A 87 2.56 -3.91 -11.09
C ARG A 87 4.05 -4.10 -10.78
N GLN A 88 4.77 -3.04 -10.43
CA GLN A 88 6.19 -3.14 -10.04
C GLN A 88 6.35 -3.99 -8.76
N TYR A 89 5.50 -3.77 -7.76
CA TYR A 89 5.47 -4.57 -6.55
C TYR A 89 5.10 -6.03 -6.83
N GLN A 90 4.08 -6.26 -7.67
CA GLN A 90 3.71 -7.62 -8.11
C GLN A 90 4.85 -8.32 -8.82
N LYS A 91 5.57 -7.66 -9.75
CA LYS A 91 6.76 -8.26 -10.37
C LYS A 91 7.84 -8.58 -9.35
N TYR A 92 8.10 -7.67 -8.42
CA TYR A 92 9.06 -7.89 -7.35
C TYR A 92 8.67 -9.08 -6.44
N THR A 93 7.39 -9.35 -6.24
CA THR A 93 6.91 -10.45 -5.38
C THR A 93 6.63 -11.76 -6.15
N CYS A 94 6.25 -11.69 -7.43
CA CYS A 94 5.94 -12.84 -8.29
C CYS A 94 7.17 -13.40 -9.02
N SER A 95 8.28 -12.67 -9.15
CA SER A 95 9.58 -13.27 -9.52
C SER A 95 10.15 -14.15 -8.38
N GLN A 96 9.29 -14.89 -7.70
CA GLN A 96 9.57 -15.84 -6.63
C GLN A 96 9.07 -17.26 -6.99
N ASN A 97 8.49 -17.43 -8.18
CA ASN A 97 8.06 -18.71 -8.75
C ASN A 97 8.87 -19.01 -10.01
#